data_AF-A0A929T2R0-F1
#
_entry.id   AF-A0A929T2R0-F1
#
_cell.length_a   1.000
_cell.length_b   1.000
_cell.length_c   1.000
_cell.angle_alpha   90.00
_cell.angle_beta   90.00
_cell.angle_gamma   90.00
#
_symmetry.space_group_name_H-M   'P 1'
#
loop_
_entity.id
_entity.type
_entity.pdbx_description
1 polymer ?
#
loop_
_entity_poly.entity_id
_entity_poly.type
_entity_poly.pdbx_seq_one_letter_code
_entity_poly.pdbx_strand_id
1 'polypeptide(L)'
;MGRPAKEIDRTEFEKLCFLQCTRDEICGWFDIAEKTLYSWVKRTYKEDFSTVFDKKRSGGKISLRRAQFHLAEKNAAMAIWLGKQYLGQREQIDIGTDDNDIVLKFIEGMKSAKPKRQAERILSESES
;
A
#
# COMPACT_ATOMS: atom_id res chain seq x y z
N MET A 1 -0.77 -36.04 24.06
CA MET A 1 -2.07 -35.94 23.36
C MET A 1 -2.22 -34.50 22.89
N GLY A 2 -2.24 -34.26 21.58
CA GLY A 2 -2.37 -32.91 21.01
C GLY A 2 -3.83 -32.44 21.00
N ARG A 3 -4.06 -31.13 21.15
CA ARG A 3 -5.39 -30.51 21.05
C ARG A 3 -6.04 -30.88 19.71
N PRO A 4 -7.34 -31.30 19.68
CA PRO A 4 -8.03 -31.59 18.43
C PRO A 4 -8.03 -30.35 17.52
N ALA A 5 -7.76 -30.57 16.23
CA ALA A 5 -7.76 -29.49 15.25
C ALA A 5 -9.18 -28.93 15.09
N LYS A 6 -9.33 -27.60 15.09
CA LYS A 6 -10.61 -26.95 14.77
C LYS A 6 -10.95 -27.26 13.31
N GLU A 7 -12.18 -27.69 13.05
CA GLU A 7 -12.67 -27.85 11.68
C GLU A 7 -12.98 -26.47 11.10
N ILE A 8 -12.32 -26.16 9.98
CA ILE A 8 -12.58 -24.94 9.21
C ILE A 8 -13.38 -25.39 7.99
N ASP A 9 -14.57 -24.82 7.81
CA ASP A 9 -15.36 -25.07 6.60
C ASP A 9 -14.65 -24.49 5.38
N ARG A 10 -14.39 -25.38 4.41
CA ARG A 10 -13.64 -25.03 3.21
C ARG A 10 -14.39 -23.99 2.37
N THR A 11 -15.71 -24.11 2.28
CA THR A 11 -16.54 -23.25 1.44
C THR A 11 -16.58 -21.84 2.02
N GLU A 12 -16.71 -21.70 3.33
CA GLU A 12 -16.63 -20.42 4.02
C GLU A 12 -15.26 -19.77 3.85
N PHE A 13 -14.17 -20.53 4.01
CA PHE A 13 -12.82 -20.01 3.77
C PHE A 13 -12.67 -19.45 2.35
N GLU A 14 -13.12 -20.19 1.34
CA GLU A 14 -13.05 -19.75 -0.05
C GLU A 14 -13.92 -18.51 -0.32
N LYS A 15 -15.10 -18.41 0.32
CA LYS A 15 -15.96 -17.22 0.26
C LYS A 15 -15.29 -15.99 0.89
N LEU A 16 -14.65 -16.14 2.05
CA LEU A 16 -13.92 -15.04 2.70
C LEU A 16 -12.73 -14.57 1.83
N CYS A 17 -12.02 -15.51 1.21
CA CYS A 17 -10.97 -15.16 0.24
C CYS A 17 -11.56 -14.38 -0.96
N PHE A 18 -12.72 -14.80 -1.47
CA PHE A 18 -13.42 -14.11 -2.55
C PHE A 18 -13.84 -12.69 -2.14
N LEU A 19 -14.27 -12.50 -0.89
CA LEU A 19 -14.55 -11.18 -0.32
C LEU A 19 -13.30 -10.32 -0.06
N GLN A 20 -12.12 -10.89 -0.30
CA GLN A 20 -10.82 -10.27 -0.05
C GLN A 20 -10.56 -9.91 1.42
N CYS A 21 -11.18 -10.65 2.35
CA CYS A 21 -10.89 -10.52 3.78
C CYS A 21 -9.39 -10.78 4.01
N THR A 22 -8.79 -9.94 4.84
CA THR A 22 -7.43 -10.10 5.31
C THR A 22 -7.29 -11.38 6.13
N ARG A 23 -6.05 -11.85 6.29
CA ARG A 23 -5.74 -13.01 7.13
C ARG A 23 -6.30 -12.84 8.55
N ASP A 24 -6.19 -11.65 9.13
CA ASP A 24 -6.60 -11.39 10.51
C ASP A 24 -8.14 -11.43 10.65
N GLU A 25 -8.87 -10.93 9.66
CA GLU A 25 -10.33 -11.08 9.58
C GLU A 25 -10.75 -12.54 9.41
N ILE A 26 -10.04 -13.32 8.59
CA ILE A 26 -10.30 -14.77 8.43
C ILE A 26 -10.04 -15.50 9.75
N CYS A 27 -8.95 -15.16 10.45
CA CYS A 27 -8.63 -15.72 11.76
C CYS A 27 -9.68 -15.36 12.81
N GLY A 28 -10.16 -14.11 12.82
CA GLY A 28 -11.24 -13.65 13.67
C GLY A 28 -12.57 -14.35 13.39
N TRP A 29 -12.91 -14.57 12.11
CA TRP A 29 -14.13 -15.28 11.71
C TRP A 29 -14.19 -16.70 12.27
N PHE A 30 -13.09 -17.46 12.15
CA PHE A 30 -13.01 -18.83 12.65
C PHE A 30 -12.60 -18.91 14.12
N ASP A 31 -12.28 -17.79 14.77
CA ASP A 31 -11.72 -17.72 16.13
C ASP A 31 -10.52 -18.69 16.28
N ILE A 32 -9.50 -18.47 15.45
CA ILE A 32 -8.26 -19.27 15.42
C ILE A 32 -7.01 -18.39 15.35
N ALA A 33 -5.88 -18.94 15.76
CA ALA A 33 -4.58 -18.33 15.53
C ALA A 33 -4.12 -18.53 14.08
N GLU A 34 -3.32 -17.59 13.57
CA GLU A 34 -2.69 -17.64 12.23
C GLU A 34 -1.97 -18.97 11.95
N LYS A 35 -1.22 -19.50 12.93
CA LYS A 35 -0.52 -20.79 12.79
C LYS A 35 -1.48 -21.94 12.48
N THR A 36 -2.66 -21.93 13.09
CA THR A 36 -3.71 -22.94 12.84
C THR A 36 -4.27 -22.82 11.43
N LEU A 37 -4.51 -21.58 10.96
CA LEU A 37 -4.95 -21.32 9.59
C LEU A 37 -3.95 -21.85 8.57
N TYR A 38 -2.66 -21.52 8.72
CA TYR A 38 -1.62 -21.97 7.78
C TYR A 38 -1.44 -23.48 7.76
N SER A 39 -1.47 -24.11 8.93
CA SER A 39 -1.39 -25.57 9.04
C SER A 39 -2.58 -26.25 8.37
N TRP A 40 -3.78 -25.68 8.53
CA TRP A 40 -4.99 -26.17 7.86
C TRP A 40 -4.90 -25.98 6.34
N VAL A 41 -4.51 -24.80 5.83
CA VAL A 41 -4.38 -24.56 4.39
C VAL A 41 -3.37 -25.52 3.77
N LYS A 42 -2.20 -25.70 4.38
CA LYS A 42 -1.17 -26.62 3.90
C LYS A 42 -1.65 -28.07 3.88
N ARG A 43 -2.45 -28.48 4.87
CA ARG A 43 -3.05 -29.84 4.91
C ARG A 43 -4.11 -30.03 3.82
N THR A 44 -4.99 -29.05 3.65
CA THR A 44 -6.18 -29.13 2.78
C THR A 44 -5.84 -28.92 1.31
N TYR A 45 -4.97 -27.96 0.99
CA TYR A 45 -4.66 -27.57 -0.39
C TYR A 45 -3.26 -27.99 -0.86
N LYS A 46 -2.39 -28.45 0.05
CA LYS A 46 -0.98 -28.80 -0.23
C LYS A 46 -0.15 -27.64 -0.77
N GLU A 47 -0.56 -26.42 -0.45
CA GLU A 47 0.06 -25.18 -0.89
C GLU A 47 0.15 -24.20 0.28
N ASP A 48 0.95 -23.14 0.14
CA ASP A 48 1.05 -22.07 1.13
C ASP A 48 -0.16 -21.13 1.07
N PHE A 49 -0.42 -20.45 2.20
CA PHE A 49 -1.58 -19.56 2.35
C PHE A 49 -1.62 -18.48 1.28
N SER A 50 -0.49 -17.82 0.98
CA SER A 50 -0.43 -16.75 -0.03
C SER A 50 -0.90 -17.23 -1.40
N THR A 51 -0.42 -18.39 -1.85
CA THR A 51 -0.78 -18.95 -3.16
C THR A 51 -2.25 -19.32 -3.23
N VAL A 52 -2.78 -19.98 -2.19
CA VAL A 52 -4.20 -20.35 -2.14
C VAL A 52 -5.08 -19.10 -2.07
N PHE A 53 -4.71 -18.14 -1.22
CA PHE A 53 -5.42 -16.89 -1.04
C PHE A 53 -5.49 -16.10 -2.36
N ASP A 54 -4.37 -15.97 -3.09
CA ASP A 54 -4.32 -15.29 -4.38
C ASP A 54 -5.17 -15.98 -5.45
N LYS A 55 -5.15 -17.32 -5.50
CA LYS A 55 -6.03 -18.10 -6.39
C LYS A 55 -7.50 -17.84 -6.07
N LYS A 56 -7.89 -17.92 -4.79
CA LYS A 56 -9.29 -17.83 -4.36
C LYS A 56 -9.85 -16.40 -4.40
N ARG A 57 -9.04 -15.38 -4.13
CA ARG A 57 -9.46 -13.96 -4.21
C ARG A 57 -9.57 -13.42 -5.63
N SER A 58 -9.02 -14.12 -6.63
CA SER A 58 -9.00 -13.68 -8.03
C SER A 58 -10.41 -13.38 -8.55
N GLY A 59 -11.39 -14.23 -8.24
CA GLY A 59 -12.80 -14.02 -8.56
C GLY A 59 -13.39 -12.76 -7.91
N GLY A 60 -12.99 -12.49 -6.66
CA GLY A 60 -13.34 -11.27 -5.94
C GLY A 60 -12.87 -10.01 -6.65
N LYS A 61 -11.61 -10.02 -7.14
CA LYS A 61 -11.06 -8.92 -7.94
C LYS A 61 -11.83 -8.70 -9.24
N ILE A 62 -12.30 -9.77 -9.89
CA ILE A 62 -13.14 -9.67 -11.09
C ILE A 62 -14.48 -9.00 -10.75
N SER A 63 -15.13 -9.44 -9.67
CA SER A 63 -16.40 -8.84 -9.22
C SER A 63 -16.25 -7.36 -8.89
N LEU A 64 -15.17 -6.99 -8.19
CA LEU A 64 -14.85 -5.59 -7.88
C LEU A 64 -14.63 -4.76 -9.14
N ARG A 65 -13.83 -5.26 -10.10
CA ARG A 65 -13.63 -4.55 -11.37
C ARG A 65 -14.95 -4.30 -12.10
N ARG A 66 -15.80 -5.31 -12.21
CA ARG A 66 -17.13 -5.16 -12.84
C ARG A 66 -17.95 -4.07 -12.14
N ALA A 67 -17.95 -4.05 -10.81
CA ALA A 67 -18.65 -3.01 -10.05
C ALA A 67 -18.05 -1.61 -10.30
N GLN A 68 -16.72 -1.49 -10.38
CA GLN A 68 -16.05 -0.23 -10.70
C GLN A 68 -16.40 0.26 -12.11
N PHE A 69 -16.41 -0.62 -13.12
CA PHE A 69 -16.82 -0.28 -14.49
C PHE A 69 -18.27 0.20 -14.54
N HIS A 70 -19.17 -0.49 -13.85
CA HIS A 70 -20.57 -0.08 -13.80
C HIS A 70 -20.75 1.27 -13.08
N LEU A 71 -20.03 1.49 -11.98
CA LEU A 71 -20.06 2.76 -11.25
C LEU A 71 -19.55 3.92 -12.12
N ALA A 72 -18.55 3.68 -12.96
CA ALA A 72 -17.98 4.69 -13.86
C ALA A 72 -18.99 5.25 -14.88
N GLU A 73 -20.06 4.51 -15.20
CA GLU A 73 -21.14 5.00 -16.08
C GLU A 73 -21.85 6.23 -15.50
N LYS A 74 -21.85 6.38 -14.17
CA LYS A 74 -22.59 7.44 -13.46
C LYS A 74 -21.71 8.31 -12.57
N ASN A 75 -20.45 7.94 -12.33
CA ASN A 75 -19.53 8.64 -11.45
C ASN A 75 -18.26 9.05 -12.21
N ALA A 76 -18.12 10.36 -12.45
CA ALA A 76 -16.98 10.92 -13.18
C ALA A 76 -15.63 10.63 -12.50
N ALA A 77 -15.55 10.64 -11.17
CA ALA A 77 -14.31 10.34 -10.47
C ALA A 77 -13.84 8.89 -10.70
N MET A 78 -14.78 7.93 -10.73
CA MET A 78 -14.45 6.53 -11.06
C MET A 78 -14.05 6.38 -12.54
N ALA A 79 -14.71 7.10 -13.45
CA ALA A 79 -14.33 7.12 -14.87
C ALA A 79 -12.91 7.70 -15.07
N ILE A 80 -12.59 8.81 -14.42
CA ILE A 80 -11.25 9.41 -14.42
C ILE A 80 -10.23 8.43 -13.84
N TRP A 81 -10.54 7.78 -12.73
CA TRP A 81 -9.64 6.80 -12.11
C TRP A 81 -9.34 5.64 -13.05
N LEU A 82 -10.35 5.04 -13.68
CA LEU A 82 -10.17 3.97 -14.67
C LEU A 82 -9.41 4.47 -15.91
N GLY A 83 -9.68 5.70 -16.36
CA GLY A 83 -8.92 6.33 -17.45
C GLY A 83 -7.43 6.45 -17.14
N LYS A 84 -7.08 6.85 -15.91
CA LYS A 84 -5.68 6.87 -15.45
C LYS A 84 -5.08 5.46 -15.41
N GLN A 85 -5.79 4.49 -14.82
CA GLN A 85 -5.25 3.14 -14.59
C GLN A 85 -5.14 2.29 -15.87
N TYR A 86 -6.12 2.37 -16.77
CA TYR A 86 -6.22 1.49 -17.94
C TYR A 86 -5.89 2.17 -19.26
N LEU A 87 -6.04 3.49 -19.36
CA LEU A 87 -5.83 4.25 -20.60
C LEU A 87 -4.57 5.14 -20.56
N GLY A 88 -3.82 5.11 -19.45
CA GLY A 88 -2.59 5.88 -19.29
C GLY A 88 -2.80 7.39 -19.25
N GLN A 89 -4.03 7.85 -18.96
CA GLN A 89 -4.32 9.27 -18.79
C GLN A 89 -3.52 9.83 -17.61
N ARG A 90 -2.94 11.01 -17.78
CA ARG A 90 -2.16 11.70 -16.75
C ARG A 90 -2.70 13.10 -16.60
N GLU A 91 -2.72 13.59 -15.37
CA GLU A 91 -2.94 15.01 -15.12
C GLU A 91 -1.65 15.76 -15.44
N GLN A 92 -1.77 16.80 -16.27
CA GLN A 92 -0.68 17.72 -16.53
C GLN A 92 -0.74 18.79 -15.42
N ILE A 93 0.31 18.89 -14.63
CA ILE A 93 0.46 19.95 -13.65
C ILE A 93 1.30 21.03 -14.33
N ASP A 94 0.64 22.10 -14.78
CA ASP A 94 1.35 23.31 -15.19
C ASP A 94 1.81 24.03 -13.92
N ILE A 95 3.08 23.85 -13.59
CA ILE A 95 3.76 24.67 -12.60
C ILE A 95 4.06 26.00 -13.28
N GLY A 96 3.23 27.01 -13.03
CA GLY A 96 3.50 28.38 -13.47
C GLY A 96 4.90 28.78 -13.02
N THR A 97 5.75 29.17 -13.96
CA THR A 97 7.18 29.46 -13.75
C THR A 97 7.45 30.76 -12.98
N ASP A 98 6.43 31.39 -12.41
CA ASP A 98 6.55 32.70 -11.76
C ASP A 98 7.28 32.64 -10.41
N ASP A 99 7.33 31.47 -9.77
CA ASP A 99 8.00 31.27 -8.47
C ASP A 99 9.51 30.97 -8.58
N ASN A 100 10.03 30.73 -9.79
CA ASN A 100 11.47 30.46 -9.98
C ASN A 100 12.33 31.62 -9.48
N ASP A 101 11.85 32.85 -9.58
CA ASP A 101 12.59 34.04 -9.17
C ASP A 101 12.74 34.13 -7.64
N ILE A 102 11.75 33.63 -6.88
CA ILE A 102 11.80 33.56 -5.41
C ILE A 102 12.77 32.45 -4.97
N VAL A 103 12.70 31.28 -5.63
CA VAL A 103 13.60 30.15 -5.37
C VAL A 103 15.05 30.51 -5.69
N LEU A 104 15.29 31.22 -6.80
CA LEU A 104 16.63 31.69 -7.19
C LEU A 104 17.17 32.72 -6.20
N LYS A 105 16.36 33.71 -5.79
CA LYS A 105 16.74 34.70 -4.76
C LYS A 105 17.07 34.05 -3.42
N PHE A 106 16.32 33.00 -3.04
CA PHE A 106 16.60 32.25 -1.82
C PHE A 106 17.95 31.52 -1.89
N ILE A 107 18.24 30.85 -3.02
CA ILE A 107 19.52 30.14 -3.24
C ILE A 107 20.69 31.13 -3.26
N GLU A 108 20.55 32.30 -3.87
CA GLU A 108 21.57 33.36 -3.86
C GLU A 108 21.79 33.96 -2.47
N GLY A 109 20.71 34.13 -1.70
CA GLY A 109 20.78 34.50 -0.28
C GLY A 109 21.56 33.49 0.55
N MET A 110 21.42 32.19 0.27
CA MET A 110 22.18 31.14 0.94
C MET A 110 23.67 31.13 0.57
N LYS A 111 24.02 31.45 -0.69
CA LYS A 111 25.42 31.49 -1.15
C LYS A 111 26.20 32.71 -0.61
N SER A 112 25.52 33.81 -0.32
CA SER A 112 26.14 35.05 0.19
C SER A 112 26.34 35.06 1.71
N ALA A 113 25.76 34.12 2.45
CA ALA A 113 25.97 33.97 3.87
C ALA A 113 27.39 33.42 4.16
N LYS A 114 28.35 34.33 4.42
CA LYS A 114 29.65 33.92 4.98
C LYS A 114 29.45 33.19 6.32
N PRO A 115 30.13 32.07 6.57
CA PRO A 115 30.01 31.36 7.84
C PRO A 115 30.40 32.28 9.00
N LYS A 116 29.57 32.29 10.05
CA LYS A 116 29.77 33.14 11.24
C LYS A 116 31.13 32.80 11.90
N ARG A 117 31.89 33.85 12.21
CA ARG A 117 33.19 33.97 12.89
C ARG A 117 33.47 33.12 14.15
N GLN A 118 32.57 32.22 14.54
CA GLN A 118 32.73 31.41 15.75
C GLN A 118 33.70 30.23 15.56
N ALA A 119 33.99 29.84 14.31
CA ALA A 119 34.97 28.80 13.98
C ALA A 119 36.44 29.25 14.12
N GLU A 120 36.74 30.54 13.95
CA GLU A 120 38.12 31.06 14.04
C GLU A 120 38.62 31.15 15.49
N ARG A 121 37.71 31.30 16.46
CA ARG A 121 38.04 31.43 17.89
C ARG A 121 38.43 30.10 18.55
N ILE A 122 37.90 28.99 18.02
CA ILE A 122 38.17 27.64 18.53
C ILE A 122 39.57 27.16 18.10
N LEU A 123 40.05 27.59 16.93
CA LEU A 123 41.40 27.24 16.43
C LEU A 123 42.51 28.04 17.13
N SER A 124 42.24 29.28 17.57
CA SER A 124 43.23 30.07 18.33
C SER A 124 43.39 29.63 19.79
N GLU A 125 42.39 28.94 20.36
CA GLU A 125 42.43 28.43 21.73
C GLU A 125 43.03 27.01 21.82
N SER A 126 43.27 26.34 20.69
CA SER A 126 43.93 25.02 20.64
C SER A 126 45.45 25.08 20.38
N GLU A 127 46.01 26.26 20.10
CA GLU A 127 47.44 26.46 19.83
C GLU A 127 48.17 27.31 20.90
N SER A 128 47.59 27.44 22.10
CA SER A 128 48.26 28.04 23.29
C SER A 128 48.43 27.03 24.42
#